data_AF-A0A5E4NU06-F1
#
_entry.id   AF-A0A5E4NU06-F1
#
_cell.length_a   1.000
_cell.length_b   1.000
_cell.length_c   1.000
_cell.angle_alpha   90.00
_cell.angle_beta   90.00
_cell.angle_gamma   90.00
#
_symmetry.space_group_name_H-M   'P 1'
#
loop_
_entity.id
_entity.type
_entity.pdbx_description
1 polymer ?
#
loop_
_entity_poly.entity_id
_entity_poly.type
_entity_poly.pdbx_seq_one_letter_code
_entity_poly.pdbx_strand_id
1 'polypeptide(L)'
;MRRALAALVTVLAAPIALAQPAPDLAAYDCTRIDDGSTVPGDRLARQGFAITSQARFGSVNLMLTQPRTMVRANCFRRPAQ
;
A
#
# COMPACT_ATOMS: atom_id res chain seq x y z
N MET A 1 37.76 37.94 30.78
CA MET A 1 36.32 37.69 31.05
C MET A 1 35.51 38.12 29.83
N ARG A 2 34.83 37.20 29.14
CA ARG A 2 33.53 37.42 28.46
C ARG A 2 33.12 36.13 27.77
N ARG A 3 32.05 35.53 28.30
CA ARG A 3 31.32 34.39 27.75
C ARG A 3 30.55 34.86 26.51
N ALA A 4 30.44 34.01 25.51
CA ALA A 4 29.32 34.01 24.54
C ALA A 4 29.18 32.55 24.09
N LEU A 5 28.45 31.75 24.86
CA LEU A 5 27.09 31.30 24.58
C LEU A 5 26.96 30.52 23.27
N ALA A 6 26.72 29.23 23.48
CA ALA A 6 26.28 28.22 22.55
C ALA A 6 25.12 28.67 21.66
N ALA A 7 25.15 28.22 20.41
CA ALA A 7 23.95 27.87 19.68
C ALA A 7 24.13 26.45 19.16
N LEU A 8 23.70 25.48 19.98
CA LEU A 8 23.52 24.09 19.57
C LEU A 8 22.43 24.11 18.49
N VAL A 9 22.79 23.87 17.23
CA VAL A 9 21.82 23.63 16.16
C VAL A 9 21.32 22.19 16.32
N THR A 10 20.23 22.01 17.04
CA THR A 10 19.48 20.76 17.02
C THR A 10 18.77 20.64 15.66
N VAL A 11 19.40 19.93 14.73
CA VAL A 11 18.72 19.45 13.52
C VAL A 11 17.69 18.42 14.00
N LEU A 12 16.42 18.82 14.06
CA LEU A 12 15.30 17.90 14.19
C LEU A 12 15.26 17.01 12.95
N ALA A 13 15.96 15.88 13.00
CA ALA A 13 15.76 14.80 12.05
C ALA A 13 14.39 14.17 12.34
N ALA A 14 13.34 14.72 11.74
CA ALA A 14 12.06 14.02 11.69
C ALA A 14 12.32 12.65 11.03
N PRO A 15 11.82 11.54 11.58
CA PRO A 15 11.94 10.25 10.93
C PRO A 15 11.18 10.35 9.60
N ILE A 16 11.92 10.43 8.49
CA ILE A 16 11.37 10.30 7.15
C ILE A 16 10.97 8.83 7.05
N ALA A 17 9.74 8.53 7.48
CA ALA A 17 9.09 7.29 7.12
C ALA A 17 8.95 7.36 5.59
N LEU A 18 9.85 6.67 4.89
CA LEU A 18 9.73 6.42 3.46
C LEU A 18 8.42 5.64 3.29
N ALA A 19 7.32 6.35 3.06
CA ALA A 19 6.07 5.76 2.66
C ALA A 19 6.37 5.06 1.34
N GLN A 20 6.67 3.76 1.41
CA GLN A 20 6.88 2.96 0.22
C GLN A 20 5.63 3.16 -0.63
N PRO A 21 5.78 3.53 -1.91
CA PRO A 21 4.63 3.78 -2.76
C PRO A 21 3.73 2.54 -2.67
N ALA A 22 2.49 2.75 -2.22
CA ALA A 22 1.54 1.66 -2.11
C ALA A 22 1.45 1.00 -3.50
N PRO A 23 1.54 -0.34 -3.59
CA PRO A 23 1.49 -1.01 -4.88
C PRO A 23 0.24 -0.56 -5.66
N ASP A 24 0.39 -0.30 -6.95
CA ASP A 24 -0.73 0.11 -7.78
C ASP A 24 -1.73 -1.04 -7.95
N LEU A 25 -2.92 -0.88 -7.37
CA LEU A 25 -3.99 -1.86 -7.44
C LEU A 25 -4.49 -2.06 -8.88
N ALA A 26 -4.36 -1.07 -9.78
CA ALA A 26 -4.78 -1.19 -11.17
C ALA A 26 -3.96 -2.21 -11.99
N ALA A 27 -2.81 -2.65 -11.48
CA ALA A 27 -1.99 -3.70 -12.09
C ALA A 27 -2.51 -5.12 -11.83
N TYR A 28 -3.60 -5.29 -11.07
CA TYR A 28 -4.09 -6.58 -10.62
C TYR A 28 -5.56 -6.82 -10.99
N ASP A 29 -5.89 -8.10 -11.13
CA ASP A 29 -7.26 -8.61 -11.19
C ASP A 29 -7.50 -9.51 -9.97
N CYS A 30 -8.55 -9.26 -9.20
CA CYS A 30 -8.82 -9.95 -7.95
C CYS A 30 -10.06 -10.82 -8.04
N THR A 31 -9.97 -12.08 -7.64
CA THR A 31 -11.10 -13.01 -7.67
C THR A 31 -11.95 -12.87 -6.41
N ARG A 32 -13.26 -12.68 -6.57
CA ARG A 32 -14.21 -12.73 -5.46
C ARG A 32 -14.27 -14.14 -4.89
N ILE A 33 -14.20 -14.23 -3.57
CA ILE A 33 -14.26 -15.52 -2.88
C ILE A 33 -15.68 -16.11 -2.98
N ASP A 34 -16.71 -15.26 -3.03
CA ASP A 34 -18.11 -15.70 -2.98
C ASP A 34 -18.57 -16.39 -4.27
N ASP A 35 -18.29 -15.80 -5.43
CA ASP A 35 -18.85 -16.22 -6.73
C ASP A 35 -17.77 -16.58 -7.77
N GLY A 36 -16.49 -16.52 -7.40
CA GLY A 36 -15.37 -16.81 -8.28
C GLY A 36 -15.16 -15.81 -9.42
N SER A 37 -15.96 -14.74 -9.49
CA SER A 37 -15.83 -13.73 -10.55
C SER A 37 -14.60 -12.87 -10.34
N THR A 38 -13.99 -12.44 -11.45
CA THR A 38 -12.81 -11.56 -11.42
C THR A 38 -13.22 -10.10 -11.41
N VAL A 39 -12.69 -9.33 -10.47
CA VAL A 39 -12.90 -7.89 -10.32
C VAL A 39 -11.63 -7.14 -10.70
N PRO A 40 -11.70 -6.23 -11.68
CA PRO A 40 -10.60 -5.36 -12.07
C PRO A 40 -10.09 -4.50 -10.89
N GLY A 41 -8.78 -4.46 -10.67
CA GLY A 41 -8.18 -3.69 -9.56
C GLY A 41 -8.40 -2.18 -9.65
N ASP A 42 -8.54 -1.62 -10.86
CA ASP A 42 -8.93 -0.21 -11.06
C ASP A 42 -10.35 0.08 -10.57
N ARG A 43 -11.27 -0.90 -10.63
CA ARG A 43 -12.59 -0.80 -10.00
C ARG A 43 -12.47 -0.79 -8.47
N LEU A 44 -11.62 -1.65 -7.90
CA LEU A 44 -11.38 -1.68 -6.46
C LEU A 44 -10.73 -0.38 -5.95
N ALA A 45 -9.76 0.16 -6.70
CA ALA A 45 -9.14 1.45 -6.39
C ALA A 45 -10.17 2.59 -6.38
N ARG A 46 -11.08 2.64 -7.36
CA ARG A 46 -12.19 3.61 -7.39
C ARG A 46 -13.19 3.43 -6.22
N GLN A 47 -13.28 2.23 -5.65
CA GLN A 47 -14.08 1.97 -4.44
C GLN A 47 -13.34 2.32 -3.14
N GLY A 48 -12.10 2.83 -3.23
CA GLY A 48 -11.29 3.26 -2.11
C GLY A 48 -10.48 2.14 -1.45
N PHE A 49 -10.31 0.98 -2.13
CA PHE A 49 -9.39 -0.04 -1.66
C PHE A 49 -7.93 0.34 -1.98
N ALA A 50 -7.04 0.11 -1.04
CA ALA A 50 -5.60 0.26 -1.20
C ALA A 50 -4.86 -1.01 -0.77
N ILE A 51 -3.74 -1.32 -1.42
CA ILE A 51 -2.90 -2.46 -1.05
C ILE A 51 -2.06 -2.08 0.18
N THR A 52 -2.21 -2.82 1.28
CA THR A 52 -1.40 -2.63 2.50
C THR A 52 -0.37 -3.74 2.72
N SER A 53 -0.57 -4.91 2.11
CA SER A 53 0.39 -6.02 2.15
C SER A 53 0.23 -6.92 0.93
N GLN A 54 1.33 -7.58 0.54
CA GLN A 54 1.38 -8.54 -0.56
C GLN A 54 2.12 -9.80 -0.11
N ALA A 55 1.56 -10.97 -0.40
CA ALA A 55 2.21 -12.26 -0.25
C ALA A 55 2.11 -13.07 -1.55
N ARG A 56 3.14 -13.85 -1.90
CA ARG A 56 3.19 -14.64 -3.14
C ARG A 56 3.16 -16.14 -2.83
N PHE A 57 2.12 -16.84 -3.30
CA PHE A 57 1.93 -18.28 -3.13
C PHE A 57 1.25 -18.88 -4.37
N GLY A 58 1.96 -19.01 -5.49
CA GLY A 58 1.40 -19.43 -6.79
C GLY A 58 0.45 -18.39 -7.44
N SER A 59 -0.25 -17.60 -6.63
CA SER A 59 -0.99 -16.37 -6.92
C SER A 59 -0.52 -15.24 -6.00
N VAL A 60 -0.90 -13.99 -6.30
CA VAL A 60 -0.56 -12.84 -5.45
C VAL A 60 -1.71 -12.60 -4.47
N ASN A 61 -1.52 -12.95 -3.22
CA ASN A 61 -2.45 -12.64 -2.15
C ASN A 61 -2.24 -11.18 -1.71
N LEU A 62 -3.25 -10.34 -1.88
CA LEU A 62 -3.22 -8.94 -1.45
C LEU A 62 -4.06 -8.77 -0.19
N MET A 63 -3.53 -8.03 0.77
CA MET A 63 -4.35 -7.40 1.80
C MET A 63 -4.78 -6.04 1.27
N LEU A 64 -6.09 -5.89 1.09
CA LEU A 64 -6.73 -4.65 0.68
C LEU A 64 -7.31 -3.99 1.93
N THR A 65 -7.06 -2.70 2.11
CA THR A 65 -7.69 -1.91 3.16
C THR A 65 -8.64 -0.89 2.53
N GLN A 66 -9.75 -0.66 3.21
CA GLN A 66 -10.68 0.45 3.02
C GLN A 66 -10.76 1.17 4.38
N PRO A 67 -11.22 2.44 4.47
CA PRO A 67 -11.24 3.20 5.73
C PRO A 67 -11.78 2.50 7.00
N ARG A 68 -12.53 1.39 6.87
CA ARG A 68 -13.05 0.60 8.00
C ARG A 68 -12.98 -0.91 7.82
N THR A 69 -12.38 -1.41 6.73
CA THR A 69 -12.40 -2.86 6.43
C THR A 69 -11.03 -3.31 5.92
N MET A 70 -10.62 -4.50 6.33
CA MET A 70 -9.47 -5.20 5.74
C MET A 70 -9.96 -6.47 5.09
N VAL A 71 -9.62 -6.67 3.83
CA VAL A 71 -10.06 -7.80 3.02
C VAL A 71 -8.83 -8.47 2.41
N ARG A 72 -8.71 -9.78 2.62
CA ARG A 72 -7.73 -10.59 1.92
C ARG A 72 -8.31 -11.00 0.57
N ALA A 73 -7.61 -10.71 -0.50
CA ALA A 73 -8.03 -11.04 -1.85
C ALA A 73 -6.95 -11.87 -2.56
N ASN A 74 -7.37 -12.90 -3.28
CA ASN A 74 -6.51 -13.58 -4.24
C ASN A 74 -6.52 -12.76 -5.53
N CYS A 75 -5.35 -12.24 -5.91
CA CYS A 75 -5.20 -11.41 -7.09
C CYS A 75 -4.09 -11.95 -7.99
N PHE A 76 -4.20 -11.61 -9.27
CA PHE A 76 -3.24 -11.97 -10.30
C PHE A 76 -2.77 -10.69 -10.96
N ARG A 77 -1.47 -10.58 -11.20
CA ARG A 77 -0.93 -9.43 -11.92
C ARG A 77 -1.36 -9.54 -13.39
N ARG A 78 -1.85 -8.44 -13.96
CA ARG A 78 -2.17 -8.37 -15.39
C ARG A 78 -0.89 -8.54 -16.22
N PRO A 79 -0.95 -9.21 -17.38
CA PRO A 79 0.14 -9.12 -18.35
C PRO A 79 0.35 -7.64 -18.71
N ALA A 80 1.60 -7.23 -18.88
CA ALA A 80 1.89 -5.92 -19.45
C ALA A 80 1.28 -5.88 -20.85
N GLN A 81 0.35 -4.97 -21.08
CA GLN A 81 -0.23 -4.71 -22.39
C GLN A 81 0.80 -4.03 -23.29
#